data_AF-A0A165ANE7-F1
#
_entry.id   AF-A0A165ANE7-F1
#
_cell.length_a   1.000
_cell.length_b   1.000
_cell.length_c   1.000
_cell.angle_alpha   90.00
_cell.angle_beta   90.00
_cell.angle_gamma   90.00
#
_symmetry.space_group_name_H-M   'P 1'
#
loop_
_entity.id
_entity.type
_entity.pdbx_description
1 polymer ?
#
loop_
_entity_poly.entity_id
_entity_poly.type
_entity_poly.pdbx_seq_one_letter_code
_entity_poly.pdbx_strand_id
1 'polypeptide(L)'
;MSEAEIANEVRKHFKALLSKYGLRNIDRLLPWKRILRQLAASDLICENWPERVHYPGQLATGKGIAELGAGERVRLLRALVHAPEEQRLRFRKRRAHEIIGNEFLLVILGVSPSRPGSRGLCVYVSATSAEMIDDQLSLEYGCWPQEARSGLLEIQMNPSKSQKRRVDVQDVQDIPKKQPRHRERTDDALHQRLSPPDAADKVESTLFED
;
A
#
# COMPACT_ATOMS: atom_id res chain seq x y z
N MET A 1 21.34 -6.38 20.17
CA MET A 1 21.19 -7.37 19.08
C MET A 1 21.78 -6.78 17.81
N SER A 2 22.53 -7.57 17.05
CA SER A 2 23.01 -7.22 15.71
C SER A 2 21.88 -7.28 14.67
N GLU A 3 22.09 -6.68 13.49
CA GLU A 3 21.10 -6.77 12.40
C GLU A 3 20.87 -8.21 11.91
N ALA A 4 21.92 -9.03 11.94
CA ALA A 4 21.85 -10.44 11.57
C ALA A 4 21.00 -11.24 12.57
N GLU A 5 21.14 -10.96 13.87
CA GLU A 5 20.28 -11.53 14.93
C GLU A 5 18.82 -11.13 14.74
N ILE A 6 18.53 -9.84 14.49
CA ILE A 6 17.16 -9.37 14.23
C ILE A 6 16.57 -10.11 13.01
N ALA A 7 17.31 -10.20 11.91
CA ALA A 7 16.87 -10.93 10.71
C ALA A 7 16.69 -12.44 10.94
N ASN A 8 17.43 -13.04 11.88
CA ASN A 8 17.26 -14.44 12.30
C ASN A 8 15.99 -14.62 13.15
N GLU A 9 15.77 -13.76 14.13
CA GLU A 9 14.57 -13.82 14.98
C GLU A 9 13.28 -13.54 14.20
N VAL A 10 13.28 -12.57 13.29
CA VAL A 10 12.16 -12.36 12.35
C VAL A 10 11.91 -13.63 11.54
N ARG A 11 12.94 -14.24 10.94
CA ARG A 11 12.80 -15.50 10.18
C ARG A 11 12.21 -16.62 11.04
N LYS A 12 12.73 -16.81 12.26
CA LYS A 12 12.31 -17.84 13.22
C LYS A 12 10.84 -17.67 13.63
N HIS A 13 10.45 -16.47 14.08
CA HIS A 13 9.08 -16.20 14.49
C HIS A 13 8.08 -16.23 13.34
N PHE A 14 8.44 -15.70 12.15
CA PHE A 14 7.56 -15.74 10.98
C PHE A 14 7.37 -17.18 10.46
N LYS A 15 8.41 -18.02 10.44
CA LYS A 15 8.28 -19.45 10.13
C LYS A 15 7.42 -20.19 11.15
N ALA A 16 7.62 -19.94 12.46
CA ALA A 16 6.82 -20.55 13.51
C ALA A 16 5.32 -20.19 13.34
N LEU A 17 5.02 -18.93 12.98
CA LEU A 17 3.67 -18.50 12.69
C LEU A 17 3.09 -19.22 11.45
N LEU A 18 3.82 -19.29 10.33
CA LEU A 18 3.35 -19.98 9.12
C LEU A 18 3.10 -21.48 9.36
N SER A 19 3.98 -22.16 10.10
CA SER A 19 3.85 -23.59 10.43
C SER A 19 2.58 -23.93 11.22
N LYS A 20 2.08 -23.00 12.07
CA LYS A 20 0.81 -23.18 12.80
C LYS A 20 -0.39 -23.35 11.87
N TYR A 21 -0.35 -22.77 10.67
CA TYR A 21 -1.44 -22.80 9.68
C TYR A 21 -1.15 -23.77 8.52
N GLY A 22 -0.24 -24.73 8.72
CA GLY A 22 0.02 -25.80 7.74
C GLY A 22 0.96 -25.44 6.60
N LEU A 23 1.46 -24.20 6.54
CA LEU A 23 2.43 -23.74 5.53
C LEU A 23 3.86 -24.24 5.85
N ARG A 24 4.04 -25.57 5.85
CA ARG A 24 5.25 -26.25 6.35
C ARG A 24 6.39 -26.37 5.34
N ASN A 25 6.12 -26.23 4.05
CA ASN A 25 7.11 -26.35 2.97
C ASN A 25 7.84 -25.02 2.72
N ILE A 26 8.47 -24.51 3.78
CA ILE A 26 9.29 -23.30 3.78
C ILE A 26 10.71 -23.74 4.08
N ASP A 27 11.52 -23.80 3.02
CA ASP A 27 12.91 -24.28 3.03
C ASP A 27 13.80 -23.55 4.06
N ARG A 28 15.10 -23.91 4.12
CA ARG A 28 16.11 -23.16 4.88
C ARG A 28 15.96 -21.64 4.71
N LEU A 29 15.67 -21.18 3.48
CA LEU A 29 15.32 -19.80 3.16
C LEU A 29 13.80 -19.57 3.22
N LEU A 30 13.38 -18.51 3.90
CA LEU A 30 11.97 -18.07 3.91
C LEU A 30 11.62 -17.54 2.50
N PRO A 31 10.64 -18.12 1.77
CA PRO A 31 10.38 -17.80 0.37
C PRO A 31 9.53 -16.53 0.23
N TRP A 32 10.05 -15.40 0.72
CA TRP A 32 9.36 -14.10 0.90
C TRP A 32 8.38 -13.77 -0.25
N LYS A 33 8.87 -13.72 -1.49
CA LYS A 33 8.05 -13.41 -2.69
C LYS A 33 6.90 -14.41 -2.96
N ARG A 34 6.99 -15.66 -2.51
CA ARG A 34 5.95 -16.69 -2.70
C ARG A 34 4.89 -16.69 -1.59
N ILE A 35 5.15 -16.02 -0.45
CA ILE A 35 4.26 -16.05 0.73
C ILE A 35 2.87 -15.53 0.36
N LEU A 36 2.75 -14.44 -0.40
CA LEU A 36 1.44 -13.90 -0.79
C LEU A 36 0.59 -14.92 -1.56
N ARG A 37 1.19 -15.69 -2.48
CA ARG A 37 0.47 -16.75 -3.21
C ARG A 37 0.15 -17.95 -2.33
N GLN A 38 0.99 -18.28 -1.35
CA GLN A 38 0.71 -19.32 -0.36
C GLN A 38 -0.45 -18.92 0.56
N LEU A 39 -0.53 -17.65 0.97
CA LEU A 39 -1.67 -17.10 1.71
C LEU A 39 -2.95 -17.08 0.84
N ALA A 40 -2.85 -16.65 -0.42
CA ALA A 40 -3.94 -16.69 -1.39
C ALA A 40 -4.55 -18.11 -1.48
N ALA A 41 -3.73 -19.10 -1.84
CA ALA A 41 -4.12 -20.49 -2.06
C ALA A 41 -4.50 -21.29 -0.80
N SER A 42 -4.22 -20.77 0.41
CA SER A 42 -4.59 -21.42 1.68
C SER A 42 -5.79 -20.75 2.36
N ASP A 43 -6.43 -19.79 1.69
CA ASP A 43 -7.46 -18.89 2.23
C ASP A 43 -7.04 -18.20 3.51
N LEU A 44 -5.80 -17.69 3.56
CA LEU A 44 -5.26 -16.98 4.71
C LEU A 44 -5.08 -15.49 4.42
N ILE A 45 -5.25 -14.69 5.46
CA ILE A 45 -4.86 -13.27 5.53
C ILE A 45 -3.85 -13.11 6.66
N CYS A 46 -2.81 -12.31 6.40
CA CYS A 46 -1.91 -11.75 7.40
C CYS A 46 -2.53 -10.48 7.97
N GLU A 47 -2.98 -10.50 9.22
CA GLU A 47 -3.50 -9.33 9.92
C GLU A 47 -2.42 -8.62 10.74
N ASN A 48 -2.69 -7.35 11.05
CA ASN A 48 -1.82 -6.46 11.82
C ASN A 48 -0.42 -6.31 11.19
N TRP A 49 -0.36 -6.19 9.85
CA TRP A 49 0.90 -5.83 9.20
C TRP A 49 1.39 -4.46 9.70
N PRO A 50 2.63 -4.34 10.18
CA PRO A 50 3.12 -3.11 10.79
C PRO A 50 3.25 -1.97 9.78
N GLU A 51 2.96 -0.75 10.22
CA GLU A 51 3.19 0.46 9.42
C GLU A 51 4.65 0.58 8.97
N ARG A 52 4.85 1.07 7.74
CA ARG A 52 6.17 1.41 7.19
C ARG A 52 7.15 0.23 7.28
N VAL A 53 6.68 -0.95 6.87
CA VAL A 53 7.44 -2.18 6.66
C VAL A 53 7.03 -2.75 5.32
N HIS A 54 7.97 -2.92 4.39
CA HIS A 54 7.69 -3.49 3.08
C HIS A 54 7.13 -4.92 3.21
N TYR A 55 6.05 -5.21 2.49
CA TYR A 55 5.41 -6.52 2.53
C TYR A 55 6.10 -7.54 1.59
N PRO A 56 5.86 -8.85 1.75
CA PRO A 56 6.56 -9.87 0.98
C PRO A 56 6.27 -9.76 -0.52
N GLY A 57 7.31 -9.52 -1.33
CA GLY A 57 7.16 -9.35 -2.78
C GLY A 57 6.97 -7.91 -3.27
N GLN A 58 6.84 -6.92 -2.38
CA GLN A 58 6.85 -5.50 -2.73
C GLN A 58 8.20 -5.07 -3.35
N LEU A 59 9.29 -5.66 -2.87
CA LEU A 59 10.64 -5.43 -3.40
C LEU A 59 11.03 -6.57 -4.35
N ALA A 60 11.50 -6.22 -5.54
CA ALA A 60 11.78 -7.18 -6.62
C ALA A 60 13.14 -7.91 -6.52
N THR A 61 13.84 -7.84 -5.38
CA THR A 61 15.30 -8.11 -5.33
C THR A 61 15.70 -9.54 -4.90
N GLY A 62 14.74 -10.38 -4.50
CA GLY A 62 14.95 -11.80 -4.20
C GLY A 62 15.66 -12.11 -2.88
N LYS A 63 16.05 -11.12 -2.07
CA LYS A 63 16.84 -11.31 -0.83
C LYS A 63 15.96 -11.58 0.41
N GLY A 64 14.64 -11.51 0.27
CA GLY A 64 13.67 -11.78 1.33
C GLY A 64 13.75 -10.81 2.51
N ILE A 65 13.77 -11.31 3.75
CA ILE A 65 13.85 -10.43 4.94
C ILE A 65 15.11 -9.54 4.96
N ALA A 66 16.18 -9.92 4.25
CA ALA A 66 17.37 -9.08 4.12
C ALA A 66 17.14 -7.82 3.25
N GLU A 67 16.03 -7.75 2.49
CA GLU A 67 15.60 -6.57 1.73
C GLU A 67 15.08 -5.45 2.63
N LEU A 68 14.46 -5.82 3.75
CA LEU A 68 13.90 -4.87 4.72
C LEU A 68 15.03 -4.09 5.38
N GLY A 69 14.91 -2.76 5.44
CA GLY A 69 15.85 -1.91 6.19
C GLY A 69 15.89 -2.26 7.68
N ALA A 70 16.97 -1.90 8.37
CA ALA A 70 17.18 -2.25 9.78
C ALA A 70 15.98 -1.86 10.68
N GLY A 71 15.46 -0.64 10.52
CA GLY A 71 14.28 -0.16 11.26
C GLY A 71 13.00 -0.92 10.92
N GLU A 72 12.84 -1.41 9.69
CA GLU A 72 11.70 -2.22 9.28
C GLU A 72 11.75 -3.61 9.91
N ARG A 73 12.94 -4.24 9.93
CA ARG A 73 13.17 -5.53 10.60
C ARG A 73 12.84 -5.44 12.10
N VAL A 74 13.20 -4.33 12.75
CA VAL A 74 12.85 -4.07 14.15
C VAL A 74 11.33 -3.91 14.33
N ARG A 75 10.65 -3.14 13.48
CA ARG A 75 9.17 -3.00 13.52
C ARG A 75 8.47 -4.34 13.32
N LEU A 76 8.93 -5.15 12.36
CA LEU A 76 8.37 -6.47 12.08
C LEU A 76 8.60 -7.45 13.25
N LEU A 77 9.78 -7.45 13.87
CA LEU A 77 10.04 -8.24 15.07
C LEU A 77 9.13 -7.80 16.24
N ARG A 78 8.95 -6.49 16.43
CA ARG A 78 8.02 -5.96 17.43
C ARG A 78 6.59 -6.43 17.18
N ALA A 79 6.10 -6.36 15.93
CA ALA A 79 4.77 -6.83 15.55
C ALA A 79 4.59 -8.35 15.73
N LEU A 80 5.65 -9.15 15.59
CA LEU A 80 5.62 -10.61 15.76
C LEU A 80 5.64 -11.06 17.23
N VAL A 81 6.36 -10.35 18.11
CA VAL A 81 6.71 -10.85 19.46
C VAL A 81 6.25 -9.92 20.58
N HIS A 82 6.44 -8.62 20.44
CA HIS A 82 6.33 -7.64 21.53
C HIS A 82 5.06 -6.78 21.50
N ALA A 83 4.28 -6.84 20.42
CA ALA A 83 2.97 -6.23 20.37
C ALA A 83 1.99 -6.90 21.37
N PRO A 84 1.03 -6.13 21.92
CA PRO A 84 -0.15 -6.69 22.59
C PRO A 84 -0.80 -7.77 21.71
N GLU A 85 -1.41 -8.78 22.29
CA GLU A 85 -1.92 -9.95 21.55
C GLU A 85 -2.92 -9.57 20.44
N GLU A 86 -3.76 -8.57 20.72
CA GLU A 86 -4.72 -7.97 19.79
C GLU A 86 -4.07 -7.36 18.54
N GLN A 87 -2.91 -6.75 18.72
CA GLN A 87 -2.13 -6.00 17.72
C GLN A 87 -0.98 -6.83 17.12
N ARG A 88 -0.82 -8.09 17.55
CA ARG A 88 0.24 -8.97 17.08
C ARG A 88 -0.06 -9.45 15.66
N LEU A 89 0.99 -9.54 14.84
CA LEU A 89 0.91 -10.08 13.49
C LEU A 89 0.47 -11.55 13.57
N ARG A 90 -0.65 -11.86 12.91
CA ARG A 90 -1.31 -13.17 12.99
C ARG A 90 -1.87 -13.58 11.62
N PHE A 91 -2.12 -14.88 11.45
CA PHE A 91 -2.90 -15.35 10.30
C PHE A 91 -4.33 -15.69 10.73
N ARG A 92 -5.29 -15.50 9.83
CA ARG A 92 -6.64 -16.08 9.97
C ARG A 92 -7.18 -16.50 8.62
N LYS A 93 -8.30 -17.24 8.64
CA LYS A 93 -9.05 -17.56 7.43
C LYS A 93 -9.68 -16.30 6.80
N ARG A 94 -9.66 -16.26 5.47
CA ARG A 94 -10.35 -15.27 4.62
C ARG A 94 -11.86 -15.49 4.72
N ARG A 95 -12.61 -14.38 4.70
CA ARG A 95 -14.08 -14.32 4.69
C ARG A 95 -14.57 -13.97 3.29
N ALA A 96 -15.82 -14.32 2.96
CA ALA A 96 -16.37 -14.13 1.62
C ALA A 96 -16.33 -12.66 1.13
N HIS A 97 -16.51 -11.67 2.01
CA HIS A 97 -16.46 -10.24 1.66
C HIS A 97 -15.04 -9.69 1.44
N GLU A 98 -14.00 -10.50 1.62
CA GLU A 98 -12.60 -10.14 1.43
C GLU A 98 -12.06 -10.63 0.08
N ILE A 99 -12.98 -11.01 -0.80
CA ILE A 99 -12.78 -11.40 -2.19
C ILE A 99 -13.45 -10.31 -3.03
N ILE A 100 -12.70 -9.69 -3.93
CA ILE A 100 -13.20 -8.63 -4.83
C ILE A 100 -13.42 -9.25 -6.20
N GLY A 101 -14.69 -9.26 -6.63
CA GLY A 101 -15.13 -10.05 -7.79
C GLY A 101 -14.95 -11.54 -7.51
N ASN A 102 -14.47 -12.29 -8.52
CA ASN A 102 -14.10 -13.70 -8.39
C ASN A 102 -12.57 -13.93 -8.49
N GLU A 103 -11.78 -12.85 -8.53
CA GLU A 103 -10.37 -12.91 -8.96
C GLU A 103 -9.40 -12.38 -7.90
N PHE A 104 -9.76 -11.34 -7.14
CA PHE A 104 -8.82 -10.69 -6.22
C PHE A 104 -9.05 -11.09 -4.77
N LEU A 105 -8.00 -11.67 -4.17
CA LEU A 105 -8.04 -12.26 -2.84
C LEU A 105 -7.22 -11.39 -1.86
N LEU A 106 -7.84 -10.90 -0.79
CA LEU A 106 -7.11 -10.21 0.28
C LEU A 106 -6.13 -11.20 0.93
N VAL A 107 -4.86 -10.78 1.09
CA VAL A 107 -3.80 -11.60 1.70
C VAL A 107 -3.04 -10.87 2.82
N ILE A 108 -3.04 -9.54 2.84
CA ILE A 108 -2.47 -8.75 3.95
C ILE A 108 -3.41 -7.61 4.30
N LEU A 109 -3.64 -7.45 5.60
CA LEU A 109 -4.33 -6.34 6.23
C LEU A 109 -3.40 -5.69 7.27
N GLY A 110 -3.02 -4.44 7.04
CA GLY A 110 -2.20 -3.65 7.95
C GLY A 110 -2.98 -3.09 9.13
N VAL A 111 -2.24 -2.71 10.17
CA VAL A 111 -2.81 -1.87 11.23
C VAL A 111 -3.30 -0.55 10.63
N SER A 112 -4.47 -0.07 11.05
CA SER A 112 -4.95 1.26 10.65
C SER A 112 -4.04 2.34 11.23
N PRO A 113 -3.62 3.35 10.45
CA PRO A 113 -2.80 4.43 10.98
C PRO A 113 -3.51 5.16 12.12
N SER A 114 -2.75 5.70 13.08
CA SER A 114 -3.30 6.43 14.23
C SER A 114 -4.01 7.76 13.88
N ARG A 115 -4.19 8.05 12.59
CA ARG A 115 -4.80 9.28 12.07
C ARG A 115 -6.28 9.03 11.70
N PRO A 116 -7.23 9.85 12.17
CA PRO A 116 -8.63 9.76 11.77
C PRO A 116 -8.78 9.71 10.24
N GLY A 117 -9.69 8.87 9.75
CA GLY A 117 -9.98 8.71 8.32
C GLY A 117 -8.96 7.90 7.50
N SER A 118 -7.81 7.51 8.08
CA SER A 118 -6.82 6.68 7.38
C SER A 118 -7.17 5.19 7.45
N ARG A 119 -7.07 4.46 6.33
CA ARG A 119 -7.24 3.00 6.28
C ARG A 119 -5.89 2.30 6.42
N GLY A 120 -5.88 1.05 6.90
CA GLY A 120 -4.68 0.20 6.90
C GLY A 120 -4.27 -0.25 5.50
N LEU A 121 -3.05 -0.79 5.36
CA LEU A 121 -2.57 -1.45 4.14
C LEU A 121 -3.51 -2.59 3.73
N CYS A 122 -3.88 -2.68 2.45
CA CYS A 122 -4.64 -3.81 1.91
C CYS A 122 -3.93 -4.39 0.68
N VAL A 123 -3.39 -5.60 0.77
CA VAL A 123 -2.74 -6.26 -0.37
C VAL A 123 -3.64 -7.37 -0.92
N TYR A 124 -3.96 -7.27 -2.21
CA TYR A 124 -4.73 -8.25 -2.95
C TYR A 124 -3.85 -9.02 -3.94
N VAL A 125 -4.15 -10.30 -4.12
CA VAL A 125 -3.48 -11.18 -5.09
C VAL A 125 -4.50 -11.74 -6.05
N SER A 126 -4.19 -11.74 -7.34
CA SER A 126 -5.00 -12.43 -8.34
C SER A 126 -4.95 -13.95 -8.13
N ALA A 127 -6.10 -14.59 -8.14
CA ALA A 127 -6.24 -16.04 -8.12
C ALA A 127 -5.81 -16.69 -9.45
N THR A 128 -5.92 -15.95 -10.56
CA THR A 128 -5.73 -16.45 -11.93
C THR A 128 -4.37 -16.05 -12.52
N SER A 129 -3.83 -14.90 -12.13
CA SER A 129 -2.61 -14.34 -12.71
C SER A 129 -1.48 -14.21 -11.67
N ALA A 130 -0.28 -13.93 -12.17
CA ALA A 130 0.89 -13.66 -11.35
C ALA A 130 0.83 -12.33 -10.59
N GLU A 131 -0.19 -11.52 -10.88
CA GLU A 131 -0.29 -10.10 -10.55
C GLU A 131 -0.75 -9.88 -9.10
N MET A 132 -0.22 -8.82 -8.51
CA MET A 132 -0.51 -8.39 -7.16
C MET A 132 -1.09 -6.99 -7.30
N ILE A 133 -2.35 -6.81 -6.90
CA ILE A 133 -2.93 -5.47 -6.78
C ILE A 133 -2.66 -5.02 -5.35
N ASP A 134 -1.71 -4.12 -5.26
CA ASP A 134 -1.41 -3.44 -4.01
C ASP A 134 -2.33 -2.23 -3.87
N ASP A 135 -3.29 -2.30 -2.95
CA ASP A 135 -3.97 -1.12 -2.41
C ASP A 135 -3.16 -0.65 -1.18
N GLN A 136 -1.87 -0.42 -1.41
CA GLN A 136 -1.19 0.68 -0.74
C GLN A 136 -1.98 1.92 -1.14
N LEU A 137 -2.66 2.51 -0.14
CA LEU A 137 -3.27 3.82 -0.19
C LEU A 137 -2.63 4.68 -1.28
N SER A 138 -3.37 4.91 -2.36
CA SER A 138 -3.04 6.00 -3.27
C SER A 138 -2.85 7.24 -2.40
N LEU A 139 -1.74 7.94 -2.60
CA LEU A 139 -1.29 9.04 -1.74
C LEU A 139 -2.40 10.09 -1.52
N GLU A 140 -3.34 10.16 -2.47
CA GLU A 140 -4.65 10.80 -2.34
C GLU A 140 -5.71 10.01 -3.13
N TYR A 141 -6.92 9.89 -2.57
CA TYR A 141 -8.18 9.35 -3.15
C TYR A 141 -8.27 7.86 -3.57
N GLY A 142 -9.35 7.22 -3.11
CA GLY A 142 -9.70 5.82 -3.42
C GLY A 142 -10.34 5.61 -4.80
N CYS A 143 -9.60 5.91 -5.87
CA CYS A 143 -9.92 5.45 -7.22
C CYS A 143 -9.02 4.27 -7.59
N TRP A 144 -9.62 3.12 -7.87
CA TRP A 144 -8.93 1.99 -8.50
C TRP A 144 -8.32 2.44 -9.84
N PRO A 145 -7.03 2.18 -10.12
CA PRO A 145 -6.47 2.41 -11.45
C PRO A 145 -7.19 1.55 -12.47
N GLN A 146 -7.92 2.17 -13.41
CA GLN A 146 -8.54 1.46 -14.54
C GLN A 146 -7.50 0.79 -15.46
N GLU A 147 -6.23 1.17 -15.34
CA GLU A 147 -5.09 0.70 -16.13
C GLU A 147 -4.86 -0.81 -16.04
N ALA A 148 -5.29 -1.48 -14.96
CA ALA A 148 -5.27 -2.94 -14.85
C ALA A 148 -6.13 -3.66 -15.93
N ARG A 149 -7.05 -2.95 -16.60
CA ARG A 149 -7.78 -3.49 -17.77
C ARG A 149 -7.06 -3.32 -19.10
N SER A 150 -5.99 -2.52 -19.17
CA SER A 150 -5.32 -2.17 -20.43
C SER A 150 -4.02 -2.96 -20.68
N GLY A 151 -3.53 -3.73 -19.71
CA GLY A 151 -2.30 -4.52 -19.84
C GLY A 151 -2.43 -5.83 -20.65
N LEU A 152 -3.63 -6.19 -21.09
CA LEU A 152 -3.92 -7.48 -21.74
C LEU A 152 -3.56 -7.53 -23.24
N LEU A 153 -2.83 -6.52 -23.76
CA LEU A 153 -2.55 -6.38 -25.19
C LEU A 153 -1.18 -5.71 -25.48
N GLU A 154 -0.09 -6.27 -24.93
CA GLU A 154 1.25 -6.07 -25.51
C GLU A 154 2.17 -7.30 -25.35
N ILE A 155 1.70 -8.43 -25.90
CA ILE A 155 2.56 -9.58 -26.18
C ILE A 155 3.30 -9.34 -27.50
N GLN A 156 4.63 -9.38 -27.44
CA GLN A 156 5.58 -9.40 -28.57
C GLN A 156 5.62 -8.19 -29.52
N MET A 157 6.70 -7.41 -29.41
CA MET A 157 7.51 -7.13 -30.61
C MET A 157 9.00 -7.35 -30.34
N ASN A 158 9.61 -8.20 -31.18
CA ASN A 158 11.06 -8.42 -31.20
C ASN A 158 11.79 -7.15 -31.69
N PRO A 159 12.98 -6.80 -31.17
CA PRO A 159 13.80 -5.74 -31.72
C PRO A 159 14.48 -6.19 -33.02
N SER A 160 13.72 -6.22 -34.12
CA SER A 160 14.26 -6.42 -35.47
C SER A 160 15.10 -5.22 -35.88
N LYS A 161 16.38 -5.49 -36.19
CA LYS A 161 17.31 -4.51 -36.77
C LYS A 161 16.76 -3.98 -38.09
N SER A 162 16.64 -2.66 -38.22
CA SER A 162 16.38 -2.00 -39.51
C SER A 162 17.16 -0.69 -39.65
N GLN A 163 17.53 -0.38 -40.89
CA GLN A 163 18.60 0.57 -41.21
C GLN A 163 18.18 2.04 -41.09
N LYS A 164 19.13 2.89 -40.69
CA LYS A 164 19.05 4.34 -40.91
C LYS A 164 19.07 4.62 -42.43
N ARG A 165 17.91 4.92 -43.01
CA ARG A 165 17.85 5.74 -44.24
C ARG A 165 17.67 7.20 -43.83
N ARG A 166 18.59 8.06 -44.26
CA ARG A 166 18.34 9.51 -44.29
C ARG A 166 17.32 9.77 -45.40
N VAL A 167 16.32 10.58 -45.11
CA VAL A 167 15.43 11.18 -46.11
C VAL A 167 15.60 12.69 -45.93
N ASP A 168 16.14 13.35 -46.96
CA ASP A 168 16.09 14.79 -47.05
C ASP A 168 14.64 15.23 -47.29
N VAL A 169 14.21 16.26 -46.56
CA VAL A 169 12.90 16.89 -46.74
C VAL A 169 13.13 18.39 -46.87
N GLN A 170 13.24 18.85 -48.11
CA GLN A 170 13.00 20.25 -48.47
C GLN A 170 11.49 20.52 -48.55
N ASP A 171 11.13 21.79 -48.34
CA ASP A 171 9.86 22.43 -48.68
C ASP A 171 8.55 21.80 -48.16
N VAL A 172 8.07 22.32 -47.02
CA VAL A 172 6.66 22.73 -46.86
C VAL A 172 6.62 24.08 -46.15
N GLN A 173 6.04 25.10 -46.79
CA GLN A 173 5.77 26.41 -46.20
C GLN A 173 4.36 26.48 -45.57
N ASP A 174 4.11 27.57 -44.85
CA ASP A 174 2.82 28.01 -44.28
C ASP A 174 2.17 27.19 -43.15
N ILE A 175 2.39 27.66 -41.92
CA ILE A 175 1.53 27.41 -40.76
C ILE A 175 1.05 28.77 -40.20
N PRO A 176 -0.26 29.05 -40.17
CA PRO A 176 -0.77 30.32 -39.66
C PRO A 176 -0.63 30.43 -38.13
N LYS A 177 -0.01 31.52 -37.68
CA LYS A 177 0.26 31.81 -36.25
C LYS A 177 -1.04 32.05 -35.47
N LYS A 178 -1.36 31.17 -34.52
CA LYS A 178 -2.42 31.44 -33.52
C LYS A 178 -1.88 32.34 -32.40
N GLN A 179 -2.55 33.47 -32.16
CA GLN A 179 -2.20 34.42 -31.10
C GLN A 179 -2.46 33.83 -29.70
N PRO A 180 -1.63 34.15 -28.69
CA PRO A 180 -1.92 33.82 -27.30
C PRO A 180 -3.04 34.75 -26.76
N ARG A 181 -4.05 34.16 -26.11
CA ARG A 181 -5.03 34.95 -25.34
C ARG A 181 -4.39 35.46 -24.06
N HIS A 182 -4.24 36.78 -23.94
CA HIS A 182 -3.98 37.45 -22.68
C HIS A 182 -5.12 37.12 -21.70
N ARG A 183 -4.79 36.70 -20.47
CA ARG A 183 -5.76 36.54 -19.40
C ARG A 183 -5.53 37.68 -18.42
N GLU A 184 -6.44 38.64 -18.42
CA GLU A 184 -6.37 39.79 -17.51
C GLU A 184 -6.50 39.34 -16.06
N ARG A 185 -5.78 40.04 -15.19
CA ARG A 185 -5.69 39.78 -13.75
C ARG A 185 -6.33 40.98 -13.05
N THR A 186 -7.58 40.84 -12.65
CA THR A 186 -8.26 41.80 -11.77
C THR A 186 -7.97 41.43 -10.32
N ASP A 187 -7.02 42.13 -9.71
CA ASP A 187 -6.95 42.21 -8.26
C ASP A 187 -8.04 43.18 -7.79
N ASP A 188 -8.99 42.68 -7.00
CA ASP A 188 -9.92 43.54 -6.25
C ASP A 188 -9.98 43.04 -4.81
N ALA A 189 -9.42 43.83 -3.91
CA ALA A 189 -9.50 43.65 -2.48
C ALA A 189 -10.51 44.66 -1.93
N LEU A 190 -11.48 44.22 -1.12
CA LEU A 190 -12.00 45.07 -0.04
C LEU A 190 -12.82 44.29 1.00
N HIS A 191 -12.45 44.54 2.25
CA HIS A 191 -13.13 44.32 3.52
C HIS A 191 -14.65 44.11 3.53
N GLN A 192 -15.09 43.17 4.39
CA GLN A 192 -16.09 43.30 5.48
C GLN A 192 -16.42 41.87 6.02
N ARG A 193 -16.81 41.62 7.27
CA ARG A 193 -17.06 42.46 8.46
C ARG A 193 -16.88 41.61 9.73
N LEU A 194 -16.44 42.20 10.84
CA LEU A 194 -16.55 41.61 12.18
C LEU A 194 -17.99 41.75 12.70
N SER A 195 -18.50 40.72 13.39
CA SER A 195 -19.60 40.80 14.37
C SER A 195 -19.55 39.64 15.38
N PRO A 196 -19.14 39.87 16.65
CA PRO A 196 -19.81 39.31 17.84
C PRO A 196 -21.16 40.06 18.07
N PRO A 197 -22.11 39.67 18.97
CA PRO A 197 -21.96 39.14 20.33
C PRO A 197 -22.83 37.87 20.57
N ASP A 198 -23.37 37.45 21.73
CA ASP A 198 -23.45 37.86 23.17
C ASP A 198 -23.35 36.53 24.01
N ALA A 199 -22.99 36.42 25.29
CA ALA A 199 -23.22 37.11 26.58
C ALA A 199 -24.40 36.55 27.43
N ALA A 200 -24.10 36.29 28.71
CA ALA A 200 -24.99 35.82 29.80
C ALA A 200 -25.60 34.39 29.64
N ASP A 201 -25.89 33.61 30.69
CA ASP A 201 -25.86 33.94 32.12
C ASP A 201 -25.40 32.78 33.03
N LYS A 202 -25.00 33.21 34.23
CA LYS A 202 -24.70 32.46 35.45
C LYS A 202 -25.87 31.61 35.95
N VAL A 203 -25.57 30.48 36.58
CA VAL A 203 -26.23 30.11 37.87
C VAL A 203 -25.17 29.52 38.80
N GLU A 204 -25.31 29.80 40.09
CA GLU A 204 -24.35 29.59 41.17
C GLU A 204 -24.92 28.60 42.21
N SER A 205 -24.04 27.86 42.90
CA SER A 205 -24.21 27.26 44.25
C SER A 205 -25.44 26.39 44.61
N THR A 206 -25.16 25.14 45.06
CA THR A 206 -25.59 24.46 46.32
C THR A 206 -25.05 23.01 46.21
N LEU A 207 -24.25 22.41 47.11
CA LEU A 207 -24.08 22.55 48.57
C LEU A 207 -25.32 22.09 49.35
N PHE A 208 -25.35 20.79 49.66
CA PHE A 208 -26.05 20.20 50.83
C PHE A 208 -25.37 18.88 51.24
N GLU A 209 -25.34 18.65 52.54
CA GLU A 209 -24.84 17.43 53.21
C GLU A 209 -25.93 16.35 53.29
N ASP A 210 -25.53 15.07 53.26
CA ASP A 210 -25.93 14.00 54.19
C ASP A 210 -24.95 12.81 54.04
#